data_AF-A0A6G2PUU0-F1
#
_entry.id   AF-A0A6G2PUU0-F1
#
_cell.length_a   1.000
_cell.length_b   1.000
_cell.length_c   1.000
_cell.angle_alpha   90.00
_cell.angle_beta   90.00
_cell.angle_gamma   90.00
#
_symmetry.space_group_name_H-M   'P 1'
#
loop_
_entity.id
_entity.type
_entity.pdbx_description
1 polymer ?
#
loop_
_entity_poly.entity_id
_entity_poly.type
_entity_poly.pdbx_seq_one_letter_code
_entity_poly.pdbx_strand_id
1 'polypeptide(L)'
;MIHEVDEALRALLAGSGLEASGVEVVFDAPTREWAARRNAPTVCVFLYHIQEDASRRGSGAGEVHDAEGYVVARRTPPRWFELTYLVTAWASRPQDEHRLLSQVLGTLVSTDALPEDMLTGSLAELGLTVSLDTAGGGVDAPSASDVWSALDGELKPSLGVRVRAP
;
A
#
# COMPACT_ATOMS: atom_id res chain seq x y z
N MET A 1 -11.15 -2.92 -4.56
CA MET A 1 -10.26 -2.76 -3.39
C MET A 1 -8.77 -2.73 -3.76
N ILE A 2 -8.09 -3.83 -4.15
CA ILE A 2 -6.62 -3.81 -4.32
C ILE A 2 -6.15 -2.71 -5.30
N HIS A 3 -6.76 -2.63 -6.48
CA HIS A 3 -6.42 -1.58 -7.47
C HIS A 3 -6.74 -0.16 -6.98
N GLU A 4 -7.75 0.02 -6.12
CA GLU A 4 -8.10 1.32 -5.53
C GLU A 4 -7.05 1.71 -4.48
N VAL A 5 -6.48 0.74 -3.75
CA VAL A 5 -5.32 0.97 -2.87
C VAL A 5 -4.08 1.33 -3.69
N ASP A 6 -3.82 0.65 -4.80
CA ASP A 6 -2.69 0.98 -5.69
C ASP A 6 -2.82 2.40 -6.26
N GLU A 7 -4.02 2.80 -6.67
CA GLU A 7 -4.32 4.17 -7.11
C GLU A 7 -4.08 5.19 -6.00
N ALA A 8 -4.59 4.94 -4.79
CA ALA A 8 -4.41 5.83 -3.65
C ALA A 8 -2.92 5.96 -3.24
N LEU A 9 -2.17 4.85 -3.22
CA LEU A 9 -0.72 4.87 -2.96
C LEU A 9 0.04 5.65 -4.04
N ARG A 10 -0.35 5.49 -5.32
CA ARG A 10 0.22 6.28 -6.41
C ARG A 10 -0.04 7.78 -6.21
N ALA A 11 -1.28 8.17 -5.90
CA ALA A 11 -1.65 9.57 -5.66
C ALA A 11 -0.90 10.16 -4.45
N LEU A 12 -0.80 9.39 -3.36
CA LEU A 12 -0.07 9.78 -2.16
C LEU A 12 1.41 10.05 -2.47
N LEU A 13 2.06 9.14 -3.20
CA LEU A 13 3.47 9.28 -3.57
C LEU A 13 3.69 10.37 -4.63
N ALA A 14 2.74 10.61 -5.53
CA ALA A 14 2.80 11.75 -6.46
C ALA A 14 2.84 13.09 -5.70
N GLY A 15 2.04 13.22 -4.63
CA GLY A 15 2.01 14.38 -3.75
C GLY A 15 3.34 14.69 -3.04
N SER A 16 4.26 13.72 -2.98
CA SER A 16 5.59 13.92 -2.39
C SER A 16 6.54 14.77 -3.27
N GLY A 17 6.18 15.06 -4.53
CA GLY A 17 7.01 15.80 -5.48
C GLY A 17 7.94 14.94 -6.36
N LEU A 18 7.77 13.61 -6.31
CA LEU A 18 8.53 12.66 -7.14
C LEU A 18 8.27 12.86 -8.63
N GLU A 19 7.00 13.04 -9.03
CA GLU A 19 6.63 13.21 -10.44
C GLU A 19 7.22 14.50 -11.03
N ALA A 20 7.23 15.59 -10.25
CA ALA A 20 7.86 16.85 -10.65
C ALA A 20 9.38 16.71 -10.88
N SER A 21 9.99 15.68 -10.29
CA SER A 21 11.41 15.35 -10.42
C SER A 21 11.69 14.33 -11.53
N GLY A 22 10.67 13.93 -12.30
CA GLY A 22 10.79 12.92 -13.36
C GLY A 22 10.98 11.49 -12.84
N VAL A 23 10.61 11.23 -11.58
CA VAL A 23 10.70 9.90 -10.97
C VAL A 23 9.41 9.13 -11.26
N GLU A 24 9.53 7.93 -11.81
CA GLU A 24 8.37 7.06 -12.10
C GLU A 24 7.94 6.28 -10.86
N VAL A 25 6.63 6.11 -10.64
CA VAL A 25 6.08 5.22 -9.60
C VAL A 25 5.41 4.02 -10.26
N VAL A 26 5.95 2.82 -10.01
CA VAL A 26 5.45 1.58 -10.62
C VAL A 26 5.14 0.52 -9.56
N PHE A 27 4.37 -0.50 -9.95
CA PHE A 27 3.86 -1.54 -9.04
C PHE A 27 4.29 -2.95 -9.48
N ASP A 28 5.27 -3.04 -10.38
CA ASP A 28 5.84 -4.31 -10.84
C ASP A 28 6.65 -5.01 -9.74
N ALA A 29 6.94 -6.29 -9.92
CA ALA A 29 7.93 -6.98 -9.11
C ALA A 29 9.35 -6.51 -9.47
N PRO A 30 10.19 -6.12 -8.50
CA PRO A 30 11.54 -5.59 -8.77
C PRO A 30 12.55 -6.73 -9.01
N THR A 31 12.30 -7.54 -10.04
CA THR A 31 13.21 -8.62 -10.45
C THR A 31 14.47 -8.06 -11.08
N ARG A 32 15.52 -8.89 -11.17
CA ARG A 32 16.77 -8.51 -11.86
C ARG A 32 16.55 -8.09 -13.31
N GLU A 33 15.69 -8.80 -14.03
CA GLU A 33 15.37 -8.47 -15.43
C GLU A 33 14.60 -7.14 -15.54
N TRP A 34 13.66 -6.91 -14.61
CA TRP A 34 12.93 -5.64 -14.54
C TRP A 34 13.87 -4.47 -14.26
N ALA A 35 14.79 -4.64 -13.31
CA ALA A 35 15.77 -3.62 -12.91
C ALA A 35 16.74 -3.29 -14.05
N ALA A 36 17.20 -4.30 -14.80
CA ALA A 36 18.12 -4.11 -15.93
C ALA A 36 17.52 -3.28 -17.09
N ARG A 37 16.19 -3.18 -17.17
CA ARG A 37 15.49 -2.40 -18.21
C ARG A 37 15.25 -0.95 -17.81
N ARG A 38 15.55 -0.55 -16.56
CA ARG A 38 15.29 0.80 -16.06
C ARG A 38 16.35 1.79 -16.53
N ASN A 39 15.90 2.89 -17.14
CA ASN A 39 16.76 3.97 -17.64
C ASN A 39 16.51 5.32 -16.95
N ALA A 40 15.48 5.40 -16.11
CA ALA A 40 15.08 6.58 -15.36
C ALA A 40 15.00 6.26 -13.86
N PRO A 41 15.11 7.26 -12.98
CA PRO A 41 14.82 7.08 -11.56
C PRO A 41 13.41 6.54 -11.34
N THR A 42 13.28 5.49 -10.53
CA THR A 42 12.00 4.81 -10.31
C THR A 42 11.81 4.45 -8.84
N VAL A 43 10.62 4.69 -8.32
CA VAL A 43 10.12 4.10 -7.07
C VAL A 43 9.21 2.93 -7.43
N CYS A 44 9.53 1.76 -6.91
CA CYS A 44 8.76 0.54 -7.13
C CYS A 44 8.00 0.16 -5.85
N VAL A 45 6.69 0.02 -5.93
CA VAL A 45 5.75 -0.27 -4.85
C VAL A 45 5.18 -1.67 -5.07
N PHE A 46 5.90 -2.70 -4.60
CA PHE A 46 5.59 -4.08 -4.93
C PHE A 46 4.70 -4.74 -3.86
N LEU A 47 3.48 -5.12 -4.22
CA LEU A 47 2.59 -5.89 -3.35
C LEU A 47 3.04 -7.35 -3.30
N TYR A 48 3.52 -7.82 -2.14
CA TYR A 48 4.09 -9.16 -1.99
C TYR A 48 3.29 -10.08 -1.07
N HIS A 49 2.37 -9.54 -0.27
CA HIS A 49 1.58 -10.33 0.66
C HIS A 49 0.19 -9.74 0.88
N ILE A 50 -0.82 -10.61 0.93
CA ILE A 50 -2.23 -10.26 1.13
C ILE A 50 -2.81 -11.25 2.13
N GLN A 51 -3.44 -10.75 3.20
CA GLN A 51 -4.06 -11.59 4.22
C GLN A 51 -5.37 -10.97 4.71
N GLU A 52 -6.40 -11.80 4.91
CA GLU A 52 -7.63 -11.34 5.60
C GLU A 52 -7.33 -11.10 7.08
N ASP A 53 -7.69 -9.93 7.60
CA ASP A 53 -7.71 -9.65 9.03
C ASP A 53 -8.98 -10.26 9.65
N ALA A 54 -8.88 -11.54 9.98
CA ALA A 54 -9.97 -12.28 10.61
C ALA A 54 -10.35 -11.75 12.00
N SER A 55 -9.49 -10.97 12.66
CA SER A 55 -9.82 -10.35 13.96
C SER A 55 -10.89 -9.27 13.84
N ARG A 56 -10.98 -8.62 12.67
CA ARG A 56 -12.01 -7.63 12.31
C ARG A 56 -13.23 -8.26 11.64
N ARG A 57 -13.30 -9.59 11.55
CA ARG A 57 -14.49 -10.29 11.08
C ARG A 57 -15.62 -10.06 12.09
N GLY A 58 -16.52 -9.11 11.79
CA GLY A 58 -17.74 -8.95 12.55
C GLY A 58 -18.56 -10.24 12.55
N SER A 59 -19.07 -10.65 13.71
CA SER A 59 -19.99 -11.79 13.80
C SER A 59 -21.42 -11.32 13.53
N GLY A 60 -22.06 -11.92 12.51
CA GLY A 60 -23.46 -11.63 12.15
C GLY A 60 -23.64 -10.43 11.21
N ALA A 61 -24.76 -10.41 10.49
CA ALA A 61 -25.16 -9.24 9.72
C ALA A 61 -25.62 -8.13 10.69
N GLY A 62 -25.03 -6.94 10.59
CA GLY A 62 -25.46 -5.78 11.35
C GLY A 62 -26.83 -5.31 10.85
N GLU A 63 -27.76 -5.12 11.77
CA GLU A 63 -29.08 -4.54 11.46
C GLU A 63 -28.93 -3.02 11.32
N VAL A 64 -29.38 -2.48 10.19
CA VAL A 64 -29.47 -1.05 9.93
C VAL A 64 -30.87 -0.63 10.35
N HIS A 65 -30.97 0.29 11.29
CA HIS A 65 -32.24 0.81 11.78
C HIS A 65 -32.56 2.18 11.18
N ASP A 66 -33.84 2.46 10.92
CA ASP A 66 -34.30 3.81 10.62
C ASP A 66 -34.41 4.68 11.87
N ALA A 67 -34.86 5.93 11.70
CA ALA A 67 -35.06 6.89 12.79
C ALA A 67 -36.13 6.45 13.81
N GLU A 68 -36.96 5.48 13.46
CA GLU A 68 -38.05 4.93 14.27
C GLU A 68 -37.65 3.60 14.93
N GLY A 69 -36.43 3.13 14.68
CA GLY A 69 -35.84 1.93 15.27
C GLY A 69 -36.16 0.63 14.52
N TYR A 70 -36.82 0.69 13.36
CA TYR A 70 -37.12 -0.50 12.56
C TYR A 70 -35.92 -0.92 11.73
N VAL A 71 -35.69 -2.24 11.65
CA VAL A 71 -34.65 -2.81 10.80
C VAL A 71 -35.02 -2.60 9.33
N VAL A 72 -34.31 -1.70 8.65
CA VAL A 72 -34.50 -1.38 7.23
C VAL A 72 -33.51 -2.09 6.32
N ALA A 73 -32.39 -2.59 6.85
CA ALA A 73 -31.47 -3.45 6.11
C ALA A 73 -30.67 -4.35 7.04
N ARG A 74 -30.08 -5.42 6.48
CA ARG A 74 -29.04 -6.22 7.11
C ARG A 74 -27.78 -6.12 6.27
N ARG A 75 -26.69 -5.59 6.84
CA ARG A 75 -25.39 -5.50 6.17
C ARG A 75 -24.43 -6.54 6.75
N THR A 76 -23.88 -7.38 5.87
CA THR A 76 -22.72 -8.19 6.24
C THR A 76 -21.56 -7.24 6.53
N PRO A 77 -20.89 -7.34 7.69
CA PRO A 77 -19.72 -6.53 7.97
C PRO A 77 -18.65 -6.75 6.88
N PRO A 78 -17.97 -5.69 6.43
CA PRO A 78 -16.96 -5.83 5.39
C PRO A 78 -15.80 -6.70 5.89
N ARG A 79 -15.14 -7.38 4.94
CA ARG A 79 -13.96 -8.19 5.25
C ARG A 79 -12.74 -7.32 5.14
N TRP A 80 -11.97 -7.24 6.20
CA TRP A 80 -10.74 -6.47 6.21
C TRP A 80 -9.58 -7.31 5.66
N PHE A 81 -8.74 -6.67 4.87
CA PHE A 81 -7.52 -7.25 4.33
C PHE A 81 -6.33 -6.38 4.68
N GLU A 82 -5.23 -7.02 5.04
CA GLU A 82 -3.90 -6.45 5.15
C GLU A 82 -3.16 -6.68 3.83
N LEU A 83 -2.75 -5.59 3.19
CA LEU A 83 -1.94 -5.56 1.98
C LEU A 83 -0.54 -5.08 2.34
N THR A 84 0.48 -5.90 2.10
CA THR A 84 1.86 -5.59 2.45
C THR A 84 2.68 -5.34 1.19
N TYR A 85 3.23 -4.13 1.11
CA TYR A 85 4.05 -3.65 0.03
C TYR A 85 5.51 -3.51 0.44
N LEU A 86 6.39 -3.74 -0.52
CA LEU A 86 7.81 -3.46 -0.44
C LEU A 86 8.13 -2.29 -1.37
N VAL A 87 8.49 -1.14 -0.78
CA VAL A 87 8.82 0.08 -1.52
C VAL A 87 10.33 0.20 -1.68
N THR A 88 10.80 0.32 -2.92
CA THR A 88 12.22 0.39 -3.27
C THR A 88 12.48 1.55 -4.21
N ALA A 89 13.71 2.08 -4.21
CA ALA A 89 14.14 3.14 -5.12
C ALA A 89 15.28 2.65 -6.00
N TRP A 90 15.24 3.07 -7.26
CA TRP A 90 16.16 2.66 -8.31
C TRP A 90 16.70 3.89 -9.02
N ALA A 91 18.01 4.08 -8.99
CA ALA A 91 18.69 5.20 -9.62
C ALA A 91 20.13 4.80 -9.98
N SER A 92 20.84 5.65 -10.73
CA SER A 92 22.21 5.34 -11.16
C SER A 92 23.24 5.34 -10.02
N ARG A 93 22.95 6.00 -8.89
CA ARG A 93 23.83 6.09 -7.73
C ARG A 93 23.08 5.70 -6.45
N PRO A 94 23.70 4.94 -5.54
CA PRO A 94 23.07 4.59 -4.26
C PRO A 94 22.64 5.80 -3.43
N GLN A 95 23.38 6.91 -3.49
CA GLN A 95 23.01 8.13 -2.77
C GLN A 95 21.71 8.76 -3.31
N ASP A 96 21.44 8.62 -4.60
CA ASP A 96 20.20 9.10 -5.22
C ASP A 96 19.04 8.17 -4.84
N GLU A 97 19.27 6.84 -4.78
CA GLU A 97 18.29 5.88 -4.23
C GLU A 97 17.90 6.25 -2.79
N HIS A 98 18.90 6.54 -1.94
CA HIS A 98 18.64 6.93 -0.55
C HIS A 98 17.88 8.26 -0.43
N ARG A 99 18.14 9.23 -1.32
CA ARG A 99 17.39 10.50 -1.37
C ARG A 99 15.93 10.27 -1.73
N LEU A 100 15.67 9.44 -2.74
CA LEU A 100 14.31 9.05 -3.12
C LEU A 100 13.60 8.34 -1.96
N LEU A 101 14.27 7.37 -1.31
CA LEU A 101 13.71 6.70 -0.13
C LEU A 101 13.43 7.66 1.02
N SER A 102 14.29 8.66 1.25
CA SER A 102 14.06 9.66 2.29
C SER A 102 12.81 10.51 2.01
N GLN A 103 12.57 10.87 0.75
CA GLN A 103 11.39 11.64 0.34
C GLN A 103 10.11 10.81 0.46
N VAL A 104 10.15 9.56 -0.01
CA VAL A 104 9.06 8.58 0.15
C VAL A 104 8.76 8.36 1.62
N LEU A 105 9.78 8.10 2.43
CA LEU A 105 9.64 7.87 3.87
C LEU A 105 8.95 9.05 4.56
N GLY A 106 9.38 10.29 4.28
CA GLY A 106 8.75 11.49 4.87
C GLY A 106 7.25 11.60 4.57
N THR A 107 6.82 11.15 3.40
CA THR A 107 5.40 11.14 3.00
C THR A 107 4.64 10.02 3.72
N LEU A 108 5.22 8.83 3.77
CA LEU A 108 4.57 7.67 4.39
C LEU A 108 4.42 7.83 5.90
N VAL A 109 5.45 8.32 6.60
CA VAL A 109 5.41 8.49 8.08
C VAL A 109 4.55 9.65 8.54
N SER A 110 4.12 10.53 7.63
CA SER A 110 3.17 11.61 7.92
C SER A 110 1.72 11.23 7.60
N THR A 111 1.48 9.98 7.16
CA THR A 111 0.18 9.50 6.68
C THR A 111 -0.23 8.24 7.44
N ASP A 112 -1.07 8.37 8.48
CA ASP A 112 -1.57 7.22 9.25
C ASP A 112 -2.79 6.54 8.60
N ALA A 113 -3.45 7.23 7.66
CA ALA A 113 -4.57 6.73 6.89
C ALA A 113 -4.58 7.36 5.50
N LEU A 114 -5.04 6.60 4.50
CA LEU A 114 -5.21 7.12 3.15
C LEU A 114 -6.28 8.23 3.18
N PRO A 115 -5.96 9.44 2.67
CA PRO A 115 -6.91 10.53 2.59
C PRO A 115 -8.18 10.16 1.82
N GLU A 116 -9.34 10.64 2.28
CA GLU A 116 -10.65 10.30 1.69
C GLU A 116 -10.77 10.72 0.21
N ASP A 117 -10.11 11.82 -0.17
CA ASP A 117 -10.07 12.33 -1.55
C ASP A 117 -9.22 11.47 -2.50
N MET A 118 -8.40 10.56 -1.96
CA MET A 118 -7.63 9.57 -2.72
C MET A 118 -8.34 8.22 -2.82
N LEU A 119 -9.43 8.01 -2.07
CA LEU A 119 -10.20 6.77 -2.13
C LEU A 119 -11.16 6.82 -3.32
N THR A 120 -11.23 5.70 -4.05
CA THR A 120 -12.10 5.54 -5.23
C THR A 120 -12.98 4.30 -5.11
N GLY A 121 -14.02 4.24 -5.94
CA GLY A 121 -14.92 3.10 -6.08
C GLY A 121 -15.47 2.59 -4.74
N SER A 122 -15.27 1.30 -4.47
CA SER A 122 -15.81 0.61 -3.30
C SER A 122 -15.26 1.15 -1.98
N LEU A 123 -14.01 1.62 -1.93
CA LEU A 123 -13.42 2.21 -0.73
C LEU A 123 -14.06 3.56 -0.39
N ALA A 124 -14.30 4.39 -1.42
CA ALA A 124 -14.99 5.67 -1.25
C ALA A 124 -16.47 5.47 -0.86
N GLU A 125 -17.16 4.51 -1.49
CA GLU A 125 -18.57 4.19 -1.21
C GLU A 125 -18.78 3.65 0.20
N LEU A 126 -17.83 2.86 0.73
CA LEU A 126 -17.88 2.34 2.09
C LEU A 126 -17.67 3.45 3.13
N GLY A 127 -16.89 4.49 2.80
CA GLY A 127 -16.60 5.61 3.70
C GLY A 127 -15.89 5.18 4.99
N LEU A 128 -15.15 4.07 4.94
CA LEU A 128 -14.41 3.52 6.08
C LEU A 128 -12.94 3.91 5.97
N THR A 129 -12.32 4.18 7.12
CA THR A 129 -10.90 4.55 7.17
C THR A 129 -10.00 3.42 6.70
N VAL A 130 -9.22 3.68 5.65
CA VAL A 130 -8.16 2.78 5.16
C VAL A 130 -6.85 3.19 5.82
N SER A 131 -6.36 2.39 6.77
CA SER A 131 -5.16 2.75 7.55
C SER A 131 -3.89 2.42 6.79
N LEU A 132 -2.88 3.27 6.90
CA LEU A 132 -1.54 3.07 6.34
C LEU A 132 -0.50 3.08 7.46
N ASP A 133 0.47 2.18 7.38
CA ASP A 133 1.53 2.08 8.39
C ASP A 133 2.88 1.68 7.76
N THR A 134 3.97 2.23 8.30
CA THR A 134 5.35 1.99 7.85
C THR A 134 6.13 1.04 8.76
N ALA A 135 5.47 0.15 9.50
CA ALA A 135 6.15 -0.81 10.38
C ALA A 135 6.61 -2.09 9.65
N GLY A 136 6.52 -2.13 8.32
CA GLY A 136 6.79 -3.33 7.53
C GLY A 136 5.73 -4.41 7.65
N GLY A 137 6.11 -5.64 7.29
CA GLY A 137 5.21 -6.80 7.24
C GLY A 137 4.65 -7.22 8.60
N GLY A 138 3.45 -7.79 8.60
CA GLY A 138 2.87 -8.43 9.78
C GLY A 138 3.71 -9.59 10.29
N VAL A 139 3.38 -10.08 11.49
CA VAL A 139 4.09 -11.22 12.10
C VAL A 139 4.10 -12.45 11.18
N ASP A 140 3.03 -12.62 10.40
CA ASP A 140 2.85 -13.73 9.46
C ASP A 140 3.38 -13.44 8.05
N ALA A 141 3.76 -12.19 7.76
CA ALA A 141 4.23 -11.80 6.44
C ALA A 141 5.70 -12.23 6.24
N PRO A 142 6.10 -12.63 5.02
CA PRO A 142 7.49 -12.88 4.69
C PRO A 142 8.37 -11.67 5.02
N SER A 143 9.59 -11.93 5.51
CA SER A 143 10.56 -10.87 5.74
C SER A 143 11.04 -10.28 4.41
N ALA A 144 11.54 -9.03 4.44
CA ALA A 144 12.08 -8.41 3.22
C ALA A 144 13.18 -9.28 2.58
N SER A 145 14.06 -9.90 3.38
CA SER A 145 15.09 -10.81 2.88
C SER A 145 14.54 -12.04 2.17
N ASP A 146 13.42 -12.60 2.66
CA ASP A 146 12.79 -13.76 2.01
C ASP A 146 12.20 -13.36 0.65
N VAL A 147 11.55 -12.18 0.60
CA VAL A 147 11.01 -11.62 -0.65
C VAL A 147 12.11 -11.40 -1.67
N TRP A 148 13.22 -10.75 -1.28
CA TRP A 148 14.35 -10.53 -2.17
C TRP A 148 14.99 -11.83 -2.67
N SER A 149 15.10 -12.83 -1.80
CA SER A 149 15.62 -14.15 -2.18
C SER A 149 14.73 -14.83 -3.23
N ALA A 150 13.41 -14.60 -3.18
CA ALA A 150 12.47 -15.13 -4.16
C ALA A 150 12.45 -14.37 -5.50
N LEU A 151 12.86 -13.10 -5.53
CA LEU A 151 12.80 -12.24 -6.72
C LEU A 151 14.01 -12.38 -7.67
N ASP A 152 15.01 -13.18 -7.31
CA ASP A 152 16.32 -13.29 -8.00
C ASP A 152 16.98 -11.92 -8.23
N GLY A 153 16.65 -10.94 -7.38
CA GLY A 153 17.07 -9.56 -7.48
C GLY A 153 18.29 -9.24 -6.60
N GLU A 154 18.92 -8.10 -6.87
CA GLU A 154 19.90 -7.54 -5.94
C GLU A 154 19.16 -6.94 -4.74
N LEU A 155 19.52 -7.37 -3.52
CA LEU A 155 18.95 -6.82 -2.29
C LEU A 155 19.22 -5.31 -2.21
N LYS A 156 18.15 -4.52 -2.18
CA LYS A 156 18.19 -3.06 -2.03
C LYS A 156 17.58 -2.60 -0.70
N PRO A 157 17.98 -1.43 -0.19
CA PRO A 157 17.24 -0.76 0.87
C PRO A 157 15.76 -0.60 0.48
N SER A 158 14.86 -0.92 1.41
CA SER A 158 13.42 -0.94 1.16
C SER A 158 12.65 -0.47 2.39
N LEU A 159 11.48 0.10 2.13
CA LEU A 159 10.49 0.47 3.15
C LEU A 159 9.36 -0.55 3.06
N GLY A 160 9.00 -1.14 4.19
CA GLY A 160 7.80 -1.98 4.25
C GLY A 160 6.59 -1.12 4.57
N VAL A 161 5.55 -1.22 3.73
CA VAL A 161 4.31 -0.45 3.86
C VAL A 161 3.15 -1.42 3.99
N ARG A 162 2.24 -1.10 4.89
CA ARG A 162 1.07 -1.92 5.16
C ARG A 162 -0.18 -1.08 5.04
N VAL A 163 -1.14 -1.57 4.26
CA VAL A 163 -2.46 -0.95 4.11
C VAL A 163 -3.53 -1.92 4.60
N ARG A 164 -4.45 -1.43 5.43
CA ARG A 164 -5.61 -2.20 5.89
C ARG A 164 -6.88 -1.63 5.30
N ALA A 165 -7.54 -2.41 4.45
CA ALA A 165 -8.68 -1.98 3.65
C ALA A 165 -9.86 -2.99 3.74
N PRO A 166 -11.11 -2.52 3.78
CA PRO A 166 -12.33 -3.33 3.82
C PRO A 166 -12.83 -3.82 2.44
#